data_AF-A0A094IFD3-F1
#
_entry.id   AF-A0A094IFD3-F1
#
_cell.length_a   1.000
_cell.length_b   1.000
_cell.length_c   1.000
_cell.angle_alpha   90.00
_cell.angle_beta   90.00
_cell.angle_gamma   90.00
#
_symmetry.space_group_name_H-M   'P 1'
#
loop_
_entity.id
_entity.type
_entity.pdbx_description
1 polymer ?
#
loop_
_entity_poly.entity_id
_entity_poly.type
_entity_poly.pdbx_seq_one_letter_code
_entity_poly.pdbx_strand_id
1 'polypeptide(L)' 'MRFSVLLPLALAVAPALAGPAAYGLCQSGCAGVAMACYAAGGATWGATLGATAPATIVACNAAFGTCSATCAALLLAPTL' A
#
# COMPACT_ATOMS: atom_id res chain seq x y z
N MET A 1 -36.54 -24.18 -9.05
CA MET A 1 -35.43 -23.21 -9.16
C MET A 1 -34.17 -23.96 -9.57
N ARG A 2 -33.54 -23.63 -10.69
CA ARG A 2 -32.34 -24.33 -11.17
C ARG A 2 -31.10 -23.70 -10.51
N PHE A 3 -30.61 -24.32 -9.45
CA PHE A 3 -29.41 -23.88 -8.72
C PHE A 3 -28.19 -23.66 -9.64
N SER A 4 -28.09 -24.42 -10.73
CA SER A 4 -27.03 -24.33 -11.73
C SER A 4 -26.93 -22.96 -12.42
N VAL A 5 -28.03 -22.19 -12.48
CA VAL A 5 -28.07 -20.86 -13.09
C VAL A 5 -27.96 -19.75 -12.03
N LEU A 6 -28.46 -20.00 -10.83
CA LEU A 6 -28.48 -19.03 -9.74
C LEU A 6 -27.09 -18.82 -9.12
N LEU A 7 -26.27 -19.87 -9.04
CA LEU A 7 -24.93 -19.80 -8.47
C LEU A 7 -23.97 -18.86 -9.22
N PRO A 8 -23.76 -18.98 -10.55
CA PRO A 8 -22.86 -18.06 -11.26
C PRO A 8 -23.38 -16.61 -11.25
N LEU A 9 -24.70 -16.42 -11.27
CA LEU A 9 -25.32 -15.09 -11.20
C LEU A 9 -25.08 -14.44 -9.83
N ALA A 10 -25.13 -15.21 -8.74
CA ALA A 10 -24.84 -14.72 -7.39
C ALA A 10 -23.37 -14.32 -7.21
N LEU A 11 -22.42 -15.09 -7.75
CA LEU A 11 -21.00 -14.74 -7.71
C LEU A 11 -20.68 -13.49 -8.55
N ALA A 12 -21.38 -13.27 -9.67
CA ALA A 12 -21.15 -12.10 -10.52
C ALA A 12 -21.56 -10.76 -9.87
N VAL A 13 -22.45 -10.80 -8.87
CA VAL A 13 -22.96 -9.60 -8.17
C VAL A 13 -22.35 -9.43 -6.77
N ALA A 14 -21.59 -10.42 -6.30
CA ALA A 14 -20.92 -10.33 -5.00
C ALA A 14 -19.78 -9.30 -5.06
N PRO A 15 -19.68 -8.37 -4.08
CA PRO A 15 -18.53 -7.48 -3.98
C PRO A 15 -17.25 -8.29 -3.81
N ALA A 16 -16.25 -8.04 -4.67
CA ALA A 16 -14.94 -8.61 -4.47
C ALA A 16 -14.23 -7.89 -3.30
N LEU A 17 -13.70 -8.66 -2.36
CA LEU A 17 -12.87 -8.14 -1.28
C LEU A 17 -11.44 -7.91 -1.79
N ALA A 18 -11.23 -6.87 -2.62
CA ALA A 18 -9.89 -6.51 -3.09
C ALA A 18 -9.19 -5.44 -2.24
N GLY A 19 -9.68 -5.20 -1.02
CA GLY A 19 -9.00 -4.36 -0.02
C GLY A 19 -7.50 -4.70 0.15
N PRO A 20 -7.10 -5.99 0.24
CA PRO A 20 -5.68 -6.36 0.26
C PRO A 20 -4.89 -5.92 -0.97
N ALA A 21 -5.50 -5.96 -2.17
CA ALA A 21 -4.86 -5.49 -3.39
C ALA A 21 -4.72 -3.95 -3.38
N ALA A 22 -5.76 -3.23 -2.97
CA ALA A 22 -5.73 -1.77 -2.82
C ALA A 22 -4.67 -1.31 -1.80
N TYR A 23 -4.59 -1.99 -0.66
CA TYR A 23 -3.54 -1.76 0.34
C TYR A 23 -2.14 -1.97 -0.25
N GLY A 24 -1.92 -3.09 -0.96
CA GLY A 24 -0.65 -3.39 -1.60
C GLY A 24 -0.23 -2.32 -2.63
N LEU A 25 -1.17 -1.87 -3.46
CA LEU A 25 -0.92 -0.79 -4.43
C LEU A 25 -0.57 0.53 -3.74
N CYS A 26 -1.31 0.93 -2.71
CA CYS A 26 -1.00 2.13 -1.92
C CYS A 26 0.39 2.06 -1.29
N GLN A 27 0.71 0.94 -0.64
CA GLN A 27 2.03 0.67 -0.06
C GLN A 27 3.14 0.77 -1.11
N SER A 28 2.93 0.21 -2.31
CA SER A 28 3.91 0.27 -3.40
C SER A 28 4.14 1.71 -3.89
N GLY A 29 3.09 2.54 -3.93
CA GLY A 29 3.20 3.96 -4.23
C GLY A 29 4.02 4.71 -3.18
N CYS A 30 3.73 4.50 -1.89
CA CYS A 30 4.51 5.09 -0.80
C CYS A 30 5.99 4.68 -0.87
N ALA A 31 6.26 3.40 -1.17
CA ALA A 31 7.61 2.88 -1.34
C ALA A 31 8.35 3.54 -2.52
N GLY A 32 7.67 3.75 -3.64
CA GLY A 32 8.23 4.47 -4.80
C GLY A 32 8.64 5.91 -4.46
N VAL A 33 7.80 6.63 -3.71
CA VAL A 33 8.14 7.99 -3.23
C VAL A 33 9.30 7.96 -2.24
N ALA A 34 9.33 6.98 -1.33
CA ALA A 34 10.43 6.81 -0.38
C ALA A 34 11.77 6.59 -1.11
N MET A 35 11.79 5.71 -2.12
CA MET A 35 12.96 5.48 -2.99
C MET A 35 13.43 6.77 -3.66
N ALA A 36 12.52 7.56 -4.22
CA ALA A 36 12.87 8.84 -4.85
C ALA A 36 13.46 9.85 -3.86
N CYS A 37 12.89 9.94 -2.64
CA CYS A 37 13.39 10.80 -1.57
C CYS A 37 14.79 10.40 -1.12
N TYR A 38 15.03 9.09 -0.96
CA TYR A 38 16.34 8.53 -0.63
C TYR A 38 17.38 8.81 -1.71
N ALA A 39 17.02 8.62 -2.99
CA ALA A 39 17.89 8.92 -4.11
C ALA A 39 18.28 10.41 -4.15
N ALA A 40 17.32 11.32 -3.92
CA ALA A 40 17.59 12.75 -3.80
C ALA A 40 18.49 13.09 -2.59
N GLY A 41 18.36 12.32 -1.50
CA GLY A 41 19.24 12.41 -0.32
C GLY A 41 20.60 11.71 -0.48
N GLY A 42 20.89 11.12 -1.64
CA GLY A 42 22.16 10.43 -1.90
C GLY A 42 22.34 9.11 -1.14
N ALA A 43 21.24 8.47 -0.73
CA ALA A 43 21.28 7.22 0.04
C ALA A 43 20.50 6.10 -0.64
N THR A 44 20.90 4.86 -0.38
CA THR A 44 20.15 3.67 -0.80
C THR A 44 19.11 3.31 0.25
N TRP A 45 17.84 3.18 -0.17
CA TRP A 45 16.75 2.81 0.76
C TRP A 45 17.01 1.44 1.40
N GLY A 46 16.76 1.35 2.71
CA GLY A 46 17.01 0.13 3.51
C GLY A 46 18.48 -0.10 3.89
N ALA A 47 19.45 0.60 3.30
CA ALA A 47 20.86 0.47 3.67
C ALA A 47 21.25 1.37 4.85
N THR A 48 20.50 2.46 5.08
CA THR A 48 20.73 3.41 6.17
C THR A 48 19.62 3.28 7.22
N LEU A 49 19.98 2.86 8.44
CA LEU A 49 19.07 2.63 9.56
C LEU A 49 19.53 3.38 10.81
N GLY A 50 18.57 3.91 11.58
CA GLY A 50 18.79 4.39 12.94
C GLY A 50 19.21 5.86 13.09
N ALA A 51 19.68 6.21 14.29
CA ALA A 51 19.96 7.59 14.72
C ALA A 51 21.13 8.26 14.00
N THR A 52 21.92 7.52 13.22
CA THR A 52 23.05 8.04 12.42
C THR A 52 22.63 8.43 11.01
N ALA A 53 21.38 8.21 10.63
CA ALA A 53 20.87 8.61 9.33
C ALA A 53 20.85 10.15 9.20
N PRO A 54 21.21 10.71 8.03
CA PRO A 54 21.06 12.15 7.77
C PRO A 54 19.62 12.61 8.01
N ALA A 55 19.43 13.86 8.45
CA ALA A 55 18.10 14.40 8.75
C ALA A 55 17.10 14.25 7.58
N THR A 56 17.56 14.42 6.34
CA THR A 56 16.77 14.17 5.12
C THR A 56 16.24 12.74 5.07
N ILE A 57 17.08 11.75 5.40
CA ILE A 57 16.71 10.33 5.37
C ILE A 57 15.73 9.96 6.49
N VAL A 58 15.91 10.56 7.67
CA VAL A 58 14.94 10.44 8.76
C VAL A 58 13.57 10.99 8.33
N ALA A 59 13.55 12.15 7.65
CA ALA A 59 12.32 12.73 7.13
C ALA A 59 11.68 11.86 6.04
N CYS A 60 12.47 11.30 5.10
CA CYS A 60 11.96 10.35 4.09
C CYS A 60 11.26 9.16 4.74
N ASN A 61 11.86 8.57 5.79
CA ASN A 61 11.26 7.44 6.51
C ASN A 61 9.99 7.83 7.26
N ALA A 62 9.96 9.00 7.92
CA ALA A 62 8.78 9.48 8.61
C ALA A 62 7.61 9.71 7.62
N ALA A 63 7.90 10.26 6.45
CA ALA A 63 6.92 10.43 5.37
C ALA A 63 6.43 9.08 4.85
N PHE A 64 7.32 8.13 4.61
CA PHE A 64 6.96 6.76 4.21
C PHE A 64 6.04 6.09 5.22
N GLY A 65 6.42 6.10 6.51
CA GLY A 65 5.61 5.51 7.57
C GLY A 65 4.22 6.15 7.70
N THR A 66 4.13 7.48 7.57
CA THR A 66 2.85 8.20 7.58
C THR A 66 1.99 7.81 6.37
N CYS A 67 2.55 7.78 5.17
CA CYS A 67 1.87 7.35 3.95
C CYS A 67 1.34 5.92 4.10
N SER A 68 2.18 4.99 4.51
CA SER A 68 1.84 3.60 4.77
C SER A 68 0.74 3.42 5.82
N ALA A 69 0.75 4.21 6.90
CA ALA A 69 -0.28 4.17 7.93
C ALA A 69 -1.65 4.54 7.36
N THR A 70 -1.72 5.54 6.46
CA THR A 70 -3.00 5.91 5.81
C THR A 70 -3.52 4.82 4.88
N CYS A 71 -2.63 4.02 4.27
CA CYS A 71 -3.03 2.89 3.43
C CYS A 71 -3.80 1.81 4.21
N ALA A 72 -3.62 1.69 5.53
CA ALA A 72 -4.21 0.62 6.34
C ALA A 72 -5.75 0.57 6.24
N ALA A 73 -6.41 1.71 6.04
CA ALA A 73 -7.87 1.77 5.86
C ALA A 73 -8.33 1.00 4.60
N LEU A 74 -7.46 0.87 3.59
CA LEU A 74 -7.78 0.19 2.34
C LEU A 74 -7.90 -1.33 2.51
N LEU A 75 -7.38 -1.92 3.60
CA LEU A 75 -7.53 -3.36 3.85
C LEU A 75 -9.00 -3.79 3.90
N LEU A 76 -9.87 -2.88 4.35
CA LEU A 76 -11.30 -3.11 4.55
C LEU A 76 -12.15 -2.57 3.39
N ALA A 77 -11.52 -2.05 2.34
CA ALA A 77 -12.24 -1.45 1.21
C ALA A 77 -12.94 -2.53 0.36
N PRO A 78 -14.27 -2.43 0.17
CA PRO A 78 -14.97 -3.18 -0.88
C PRO A 78 -14.65 -2.56 -2.26
N THR A 79 -14.69 -3.36 -3.34
CA THR A 79 -14.42 -2.87 -4.70
C THR A 79 -15.64 -2.38 -5.48
N LEU A 80 -16.78 -2.13 -4.81
CA LEU A 80 -18.01 -1.63 -5.45
C LEU A 80 -18.34 -0.23 -4.94
#